data_AF-A0A382SET8-F1
#
_entry.id   AF-A0A382SET8-F1
#
_cell.length_a   1.000
_cell.length_b   1.000
_cell.length_c   1.000
_cell.angle_alpha   90.00
_cell.angle_beta   90.00
_cell.angle_gamma   90.00
#
_symmetry.space_group_name_H-M   'P 1'
#
loop_
_entity.id
_entity.type
_entity.pdbx_description
1 polymer ?
#
loop_
_entity_poly.entity_id
_entity_poly.type
_entity_poly.pdbx_seq_one_letter_code
_entity_poly.pdbx_strand_id
1 'polypeptide(L)'
;MPLASPIHPGQVVWTGENPGILLKEDPDGPFSAIALFFRIYLSPAGRGTVLLLLDSPEQRRQYPDGCNVLLHDNKGLADYLLDSFILKLPAFAALPACESLSLIGIDESYPEGDPR
;
A
#
# COMPACT_ATOMS: atom_id res chain seq x y z
N MET A 1 14.51 -37.55 12.41
CA MET A 1 14.78 -36.37 11.55
C MET A 1 14.25 -35.15 12.28
N PRO A 2 15.01 -34.07 12.47
CA PRO A 2 14.46 -32.85 13.05
C PRO A 2 13.41 -32.28 12.09
N LEU A 3 12.32 -31.74 12.64
CA LEU A 3 11.28 -31.05 11.87
C LEU A 3 11.92 -29.85 11.15
N ALA A 4 11.67 -29.75 9.85
CA ALA A 4 12.18 -28.67 9.01
C ALA A 4 11.47 -27.36 9.37
N SER A 5 12.10 -26.54 10.21
CA SER A 5 11.66 -25.20 10.64
C SER A 5 10.30 -25.15 11.37
N PRO A 6 10.14 -24.35 12.43
CA PRO A 6 8.83 -24.15 13.04
C PRO A 6 7.84 -23.54 12.04
N ILE A 7 6.58 -24.00 12.06
CA ILE A 7 5.48 -23.49 11.21
C ILE A 7 5.33 -21.97 11.35
N HIS A 8 5.68 -21.42 12.52
CA HIS A 8 5.75 -19.99 12.78
C HIS A 8 7.10 -19.65 13.44
N PRO A 9 8.07 -19.10 12.69
CA PRO A 9 9.40 -18.78 13.21
C PRO A 9 9.44 -17.59 14.18
N GLY A 10 8.28 -17.10 14.63
CA GLY A 10 8.18 -15.91 15.47
C GLY A 10 8.55 -14.60 14.76
N GLN A 11 8.69 -14.63 13.43
CA GLN A 11 9.05 -13.44 12.65
C GLN A 11 7.81 -12.56 12.43
N VAL A 12 7.93 -11.28 12.81
CA VAL A 12 6.93 -10.26 12.50
C VAL A 12 7.12 -9.83 11.04
N VAL A 13 6.08 -10.05 10.22
CA VAL A 13 6.06 -9.61 8.81
C VAL A 13 5.99 -8.09 8.76
N TRP A 14 5.02 -7.51 9.48
CA TRP A 14 5.02 -6.10 9.90
C TRP A 14 3.92 -5.87 10.94
N THR A 15 3.95 -4.74 11.64
CA THR A 15 2.86 -4.24 12.50
C THR A 15 2.71 -2.74 12.34
N GLY A 16 1.48 -2.23 12.51
CA GLY A 16 1.15 -0.85 12.18
C GLY A 16 -0.35 -0.59 12.07
N GLU A 17 -0.69 0.58 11.52
CA GLU A 17 -2.02 0.92 11.04
C GLU A 17 -2.08 0.69 9.53
N ASN A 18 -3.15 0.05 9.04
CA ASN A 18 -3.31 -0.23 7.60
C ASN A 18 -4.75 -0.05 7.08
N PRO A 19 -5.42 1.10 7.32
CA PRO A 19 -6.77 1.31 6.81
C PRO A 19 -6.79 1.37 5.28
N GLY A 20 -7.86 0.84 4.70
CA GLY A 20 -8.12 0.87 3.26
C GLY A 20 -9.50 1.42 2.96
N ILE A 21 -9.59 2.20 1.88
CA ILE A 21 -10.83 2.72 1.31
C ILE A 21 -10.88 2.25 -0.14
N LEU A 22 -11.94 1.53 -0.49
CA LEU A 22 -12.19 1.08 -1.85
C LEU A 22 -13.57 1.60 -2.27
N LEU A 23 -13.58 2.48 -3.26
CA LEU A 23 -14.80 3.05 -3.82
C LEU A 23 -15.15 2.30 -5.10
N LYS A 24 -16.43 2.05 -5.30
CA LYS A 24 -16.98 1.45 -6.51
C LYS A 24 -18.02 2.40 -7.10
N GLU A 25 -18.22 2.34 -8.41
CA GLU A 25 -19.28 3.12 -9.08
C GLU A 25 -20.68 2.61 -8.69
N ASP A 26 -20.81 1.30 -8.49
CA ASP A 26 -21.98 0.61 -7.97
C ASP A 26 -21.54 -0.69 -7.24
N PRO A 27 -22.43 -1.42 -6.54
CA PRO A 27 -22.07 -2.61 -5.78
C PRO A 27 -21.33 -3.69 -6.57
N ASP A 28 -21.64 -3.85 -7.86
CA ASP A 28 -21.09 -4.88 -8.75
C ASP A 28 -20.10 -4.30 -9.78
N GLY A 29 -20.06 -2.98 -9.93
CA GLY A 29 -19.23 -2.24 -10.89
C GLY A 29 -17.72 -2.23 -10.58
N PRO A 30 -16.93 -1.52 -11.41
CA PRO A 30 -15.49 -1.39 -11.21
C PRO A 30 -15.15 -0.51 -9.99
N PHE A 31 -13.88 -0.57 -9.57
CA PHE A 31 -13.36 0.39 -8.59
C PHE A 31 -13.20 1.76 -9.23
N SER A 32 -13.78 2.79 -8.61
CA SER A 32 -13.63 4.18 -9.01
C SER A 32 -12.39 4.82 -8.38
N ALA A 33 -12.06 4.45 -7.14
CA ALA A 33 -10.85 4.89 -6.46
C ALA A 33 -10.42 3.89 -5.37
N ILE A 34 -9.13 3.80 -5.13
CA ILE A 34 -8.56 2.98 -4.05
C ILE A 34 -7.53 3.80 -3.28
N ALA A 35 -7.61 3.76 -1.96
CA ALA A 35 -6.58 4.29 -1.07
C ALA A 35 -6.21 3.24 -0.02
N LEU A 36 -4.92 2.93 0.10
CA LEU A 36 -4.39 2.11 1.19
C LEU A 36 -3.34 2.92 1.93
N PHE A 37 -3.61 3.24 3.19
CA PHE A 37 -2.67 3.95 4.04
C PHE A 37 -1.97 2.95 4.96
N PHE A 38 -0.67 3.08 5.10
CA PHE A 38 0.16 2.27 5.98
C PHE A 38 0.96 3.20 6.89
N ARG A 39 0.84 3.00 8.20
CA ARG A 39 1.78 3.52 9.20
C ARG A 39 2.42 2.34 9.91
N ILE A 40 3.61 1.96 9.46
CA ILE A 40 4.29 0.76 9.93
C ILE A 40 5.23 1.10 11.08
N TYR A 41 5.05 0.40 12.21
CA TYR A 41 5.88 0.54 13.40
C TYR A 41 7.09 -0.40 13.40
N LEU A 42 6.96 -1.57 12.77
CA LEU A 42 8.03 -2.55 12.62
C LEU A 42 7.82 -3.39 11.35
N SER A 43 8.87 -3.60 10.57
CA SER A 43 8.96 -4.57 9.47
C SER A 43 10.43 -4.92 9.21
N PRO A 44 10.74 -5.96 8.41
CA PRO A 44 12.09 -6.22 7.91
C PRO A 44 12.70 -5.06 7.11
N ALA A 45 11.87 -4.19 6.52
CA ALA A 45 12.29 -3.03 5.73
C ALA A 45 12.32 -1.72 6.54
N GLY A 46 12.14 -1.80 7.86
CA GLY A 46 12.08 -0.65 8.76
C GLY A 46 10.67 -0.14 9.03
N ARG A 47 10.59 1.05 9.63
CA ARG A 47 9.33 1.76 9.92
C ARG A 47 9.08 2.84 8.87
N GLY A 48 7.86 3.35 8.80
CA GLY A 48 7.53 4.48 7.93
C GLY A 48 6.06 4.55 7.57
N THR A 49 5.75 5.52 6.72
CA THR A 49 4.43 5.81 6.20
C THR A 49 4.41 5.61 4.69
N VAL A 50 3.40 4.90 4.20
CA VAL A 50 3.16 4.67 2.78
C VAL A 50 1.69 4.90 2.46
N LEU A 51 1.38 5.62 1.39
CA LEU A 51 0.03 5.77 0.86
C LEU A 51 0.00 5.31 -0.59
N LEU A 52 -0.75 4.24 -0.86
CA LEU A 52 -1.20 3.93 -2.21
C LEU A 52 -2.46 4.75 -2.48
N LEU A 53 -2.47 5.53 -3.56
CA LEU A 53 -3.66 6.17 -4.09
C LEU A 53 -3.78 5.80 -5.57
N LEU A 54 -4.96 5.31 -5.96
CA LEU A 54 -5.35 5.06 -7.34
C LEU A 54 -6.64 5.85 -7.58
N ASP A 55 -6.57 6.95 -8.34
CA ASP A 55 -7.72 7.80 -8.68
C ASP A 55 -8.48 7.30 -9.91
N SER A 56 -7.88 6.39 -10.67
CA SER A 56 -8.50 5.72 -11.82
C SER A 56 -7.94 4.29 -11.94
N PRO A 57 -8.40 3.34 -11.10
CA PRO A 57 -7.89 1.97 -11.03
C PRO A 57 -7.80 1.23 -12.38
N GLU A 58 -8.73 1.50 -13.28
CA GLU A 58 -8.84 0.90 -14.62
C GLU A 58 -7.96 1.59 -15.69
N GLN A 59 -7.25 2.66 -15.35
CA GLN A 59 -6.49 3.47 -16.30
C GLN A 59 -5.02 3.57 -15.92
N ARG A 60 -4.15 3.50 -16.92
CA ARG A 60 -2.71 3.72 -16.76
C ARG A 60 -2.39 5.22 -16.82
N ARG A 61 -2.58 5.94 -15.70
CA ARG A 61 -2.34 7.38 -15.61
C ARG A 61 -1.29 7.68 -14.55
N GLN A 62 -0.10 8.07 -15.00
CA GLN A 62 1.00 8.49 -14.14
C GLN A 62 0.86 9.95 -13.71
N TYR A 63 1.50 10.29 -12.58
CA TYR A 63 1.65 11.69 -12.17
C TYR A 63 2.52 12.45 -13.18
N PRO A 64 2.20 13.71 -13.54
CA PRO A 64 1.13 14.57 -12.99
C PRO A 64 -0.23 14.45 -13.69
N ASP A 65 -0.35 13.67 -14.76
CA ASP A 65 -1.58 13.58 -15.57
C ASP A 65 -2.70 12.73 -14.92
N GLY A 66 -2.37 11.95 -13.88
CA GLY A 66 -3.29 11.27 -12.97
C GLY A 66 -2.65 11.01 -11.60
N CYS A 67 -3.39 10.35 -10.70
CA CYS A 67 -2.99 10.13 -9.32
C CYS A 67 -2.89 8.64 -8.96
N ASN A 68 -2.33 7.80 -9.84
CA ASN A 68 -1.85 6.47 -9.48
C ASN A 68 -0.45 6.58 -8.85
N VAL A 69 -0.42 6.81 -7.53
CA VAL A 69 0.81 7.14 -6.80
C VAL A 69 1.03 6.22 -5.60
N LEU A 70 2.30 6.00 -5.29
CA LEU A 70 2.75 5.42 -4.03
C LEU A 70 3.60 6.46 -3.31
N LEU A 71 2.98 7.19 -2.39
CA LEU A 71 3.66 8.18 -1.56
C LEU A 71 4.41 7.48 -0.43
N HIS A 72 5.64 7.88 -0.12
CA HIS A 72 6.44 7.22 0.92
C HIS A 72 7.45 8.14 1.62
N ASP A 73 7.66 7.94 2.92
CA ASP A 73 8.80 8.51 3.66
C ASP A 73 10.01 7.56 3.73
N ASN A 74 9.78 6.27 3.45
CA ASN A 74 10.77 5.22 3.43
C ASN A 74 10.59 4.36 2.16
N LYS A 75 11.46 4.56 1.18
CA LYS A 75 11.41 3.84 -0.10
C LYS A 75 11.54 2.31 0.08
N GLY A 76 12.43 1.85 0.96
CA GLY A 76 12.63 0.42 1.18
C GLY A 76 11.37 -0.26 1.74
N LEU A 77 10.65 0.44 2.62
CA LEU A 77 9.35 -0.03 3.12
C LEU A 77 8.28 -0.01 2.02
N ALA A 78 8.24 1.03 1.19
CA ALA A 78 7.29 1.15 0.09
C ALA A 78 7.43 -0.01 -0.92
N ASP A 79 8.67 -0.28 -1.36
CA ASP A 79 8.97 -1.40 -2.25
C ASP A 79 8.60 -2.74 -1.58
N TYR A 80 8.94 -2.91 -0.29
CA TYR A 80 8.58 -4.11 0.47
C TYR A 80 7.07 -4.33 0.55
N LEU A 81 6.28 -3.31 0.86
CA LEU A 81 4.82 -3.43 0.94
C LEU A 81 4.20 -3.66 -0.44
N LEU A 82 4.72 -3.02 -1.48
CA LEU A 82 4.25 -3.20 -2.85
C LEU A 82 4.39 -4.66 -3.28
N ASP A 83 5.58 -5.24 -3.14
CA ASP A 83 5.90 -6.59 -3.60
C ASP A 83 5.36 -7.68 -2.68
N SER A 84 5.41 -7.47 -1.37
CA SER A 84 5.09 -8.53 -0.40
C SER A 84 3.63 -8.58 0.00
N PHE A 85 2.87 -7.49 -0.20
CA PHE A 85 1.49 -7.36 0.26
C PHE A 85 0.54 -6.84 -0.83
N ILE A 86 0.72 -5.61 -1.32
CA ILE A 86 -0.25 -4.93 -2.20
C ILE A 86 -0.47 -5.72 -3.48
N LEU A 87 0.60 -6.05 -4.22
CA LEU A 87 0.51 -6.78 -5.49
C LEU A 87 0.19 -8.28 -5.31
N LYS A 88 0.10 -8.77 -4.07
CA LYS A 88 -0.36 -10.14 -3.80
C LYS A 88 -1.86 -10.24 -3.56
N LEU A 89 -2.54 -9.13 -3.36
CA LEU A 89 -3.99 -9.10 -3.24
C LEU A 89 -4.60 -9.16 -4.64
N PRO A 90 -5.44 -10.16 -4.95
CA PRO A 90 -6.00 -10.33 -6.29
C PRO A 90 -6.75 -9.11 -6.81
N ALA A 91 -7.36 -8.34 -5.91
CA ALA A 91 -8.08 -7.11 -6.23
C ALA A 91 -7.17 -5.99 -6.77
N PHE A 92 -5.86 -6.04 -6.52
CA PHE A 92 -4.91 -5.00 -6.93
C PHE A 92 -3.94 -5.48 -8.02
N ALA A 93 -3.53 -6.74 -7.99
CA ALA A 93 -2.56 -7.29 -8.94
C ALA A 93 -3.01 -7.20 -10.41
N ALA A 94 -4.32 -7.22 -10.64
CA ALA A 94 -4.92 -7.18 -11.97
C ALA A 94 -5.28 -5.76 -12.45
N LEU A 95 -5.11 -4.73 -11.61
CA LEU A 95 -5.52 -3.37 -11.95
C LEU A 95 -4.49 -2.70 -12.88
N PRO A 96 -4.90 -2.16 -14.03
CA PRO A 96 -4.01 -1.41 -14.92
C PRO A 96 -3.24 -0.30 -14.21
N ALA A 97 -3.86 0.36 -13.23
CA ALA A 97 -3.22 1.42 -12.45
C ALA A 97 -1.92 0.98 -11.75
N CYS A 98 -1.83 -0.26 -11.27
CA CYS A 98 -0.65 -0.81 -10.59
C CYS A 98 0.58 -0.93 -11.51
N GLU A 99 0.38 -1.01 -12.82
CA GLU A 99 1.47 -1.03 -13.81
C GLU A 99 2.03 0.38 -14.09
N SER A 100 1.35 1.41 -13.61
CA SER A 100 1.63 2.83 -13.89
C SER A 100 1.89 3.63 -12.62
N LEU A 101 2.29 2.99 -11.53
CA LEU A 101 2.53 3.67 -10.26
C LEU A 101 3.70 4.65 -10.33
N SER A 102 3.46 5.88 -9.89
CA SER A 102 4.51 6.85 -9.64
C SER A 102 4.91 6.79 -8.17
N LEU A 103 6.17 6.42 -7.89
CA LEU A 103 6.70 6.42 -6.53
C LEU A 103 7.18 7.84 -6.19
N ILE A 104 6.58 8.45 -5.17
CA ILE A 104 6.85 9.83 -4.81
C ILE A 104 7.29 9.88 -3.35
N GLY A 105 8.48 10.43 -3.11
CA GLY A 105 8.96 10.70 -1.76
C GLY A 105 8.18 11.84 -1.12
N ILE A 106 7.79 11.67 0.14
CA ILE A 106 7.28 12.76 0.98
C ILE A 106 8.33 13.10 2.04
N ASP A 107 8.46 14.38 2.35
CA ASP A 107 9.41 14.85 3.36
C ASP A 107 8.89 14.55 4.77
N GLU A 108 7.58 14.71 5.00
CA GLU A 108 6.98 14.65 6.32
C GLU A 108 5.56 14.07 6.28
N SER A 109 5.15 13.41 7.37
CA SER A 109 3.76 13.02 7.62
C SER A 109 3.45 13.14 9.10
N TYR A 110 2.30 13.74 9.42
CA TYR A 110 1.86 13.96 10.80
C TYR A 110 0.40 13.56 10.96
N PRO A 111 0.02 12.88 12.05
CA PRO A 111 -1.38 12.75 12.41
C PRO A 111 -1.90 14.11 12.88
N GLU A 112 -2.89 14.65 12.18
CA GLU A 112 -3.62 15.86 12.57
C GLU A 112 -5.12 15.58 12.47
N GLY A 113 -5.90 16.05 13.45
CA GLY A 113 -7.30 15.71 13.64
C GLY A 113 -7.69 15.83 15.11
N ASP A 114 -8.97 15.62 15.43
CA ASP A 114 -9.52 16.00 16.74
C ASP A 114 -8.70 15.45 17.92
N PRO A 115 -8.00 16.33 18.69
CA PRO A 115 -7.58 15.95 20.02
C PRO A 115 -8.84 15.68 20.84
N ARG A 116 -8.80 14.63 21.68
CA ARG A 116 -9.89 14.32 22.59
C ARG A 116 -10.33 15.53 23.41
#